data_AF-A0A6B9YPT7-F1
#
_entry.id   AF-A0A6B9YPT7-F1
#
_cell.length_a   1.000
_cell.length_b   1.000
_cell.length_c   1.000
_cell.angle_alpha   90.00
_cell.angle_beta   90.00
_cell.angle_gamma   90.00
#
_symmetry.space_group_name_H-M   'P 1'
#
loop_
_entity.id
_entity.type
_entity.pdbx_description
1 polymer ?
#
loop_
_entity_poly.entity_id
_entity_poly.type
_entity_poly.pdbx_seq_one_letter_code
_entity_poly.pdbx_strand_id
1 'polypeptide(L)' 'MTFSNQARIVELHKQAAHAHMTAAASHDKSDHLTAHELSQKAHELSMEALRLAKEQAKQARES' A
#
# COMPACT_ATOMS: atom_id res chain seq x y z
N MET A 1 21.22 -5.48 5.38
CA MET A 1 20.09 -4.92 6.15
C MET A 1 18.75 -5.19 5.44
N THR A 2 18.37 -6.46 5.27
CA THR A 2 17.15 -6.87 4.54
C THR A 2 15.86 -6.70 5.34
N PHE A 3 15.96 -6.72 6.68
CA PHE A 3 14.81 -6.56 7.58
C PHE A 3 14.13 -5.18 7.50
N SER A 4 14.88 -4.12 7.18
CA SER A 4 14.33 -2.75 7.08
C SER A 4 13.41 -2.59 5.85
N ASN A 5 13.80 -3.17 4.71
CA ASN A 5 12.96 -3.14 3.50
C ASN A 5 11.70 -3.97 3.66
N GLN A 6 11.79 -5.16 4.27
CA GLN A 6 10.61 -5.98 4.55
C GLN A 6 9.64 -5.27 5.49
N ALA A 7 10.14 -4.63 6.55
CA ALA A 7 9.31 -3.85 7.47
C ALA A 7 8.57 -2.71 6.75
N ARG A 8 9.27 -1.99 5.87
CA ARG A 8 8.65 -0.91 5.06
C ARG A 8 7.60 -1.43 4.08
N ILE A 9 7.85 -2.56 3.41
CA ILE A 9 6.86 -3.20 2.51
C ILE A 9 5.60 -3.58 3.29
N VAL A 10 5.76 -4.21 4.45
CA VAL A 10 4.63 -4.60 5.31
C VAL A 10 3.85 -3.38 5.80
N GLU A 11 4.55 -2.31 6.20
CA GLU A 11 3.92 -1.07 6.64
C GLU A 11 3.08 -0.43 5.54
N LEU A 12 3.63 -0.32 4.32
CA LEU A 12 2.88 0.21 3.17
C LEU A 12 1.64 -0.64 2.85
N HIS A 13 1.72 -1.97 2.94
CA HIS A 13 0.55 -2.84 2.77
C HIS A 13 -0.52 -2.63 3.86
N LYS A 14 -0.11 -2.45 5.12
CA LYS A 14 -1.05 -2.13 6.21
C LYS A 14 -1.76 -0.79 5.98
N GLN A 15 -1.01 0.22 5.55
CA GLN A 15 -1.56 1.54 5.24
C GLN A 15 -2.53 1.48 4.05
N ALA A 16 -2.20 0.72 3.00
CA ALA A 16 -3.09 0.50 1.86
C ALA A 16 -4.38 -0.20 2.27
N ALA A 17 -4.29 -1.28 3.08
CA ALA A 17 -5.46 -1.99 3.58
C ALA A 17 -6.36 -1.09 4.44
N HIS A 18 -5.76 -0.29 5.33
CA HIS A 18 -6.50 0.69 6.12
C HIS A 18 -7.20 1.73 5.23
N ALA A 19 -6.51 2.29 4.24
CA ALA A 19 -7.10 3.25 3.31
C ALA A 19 -8.26 2.64 2.51
N HIS A 20 -8.16 1.38 2.08
CA HIS A 20 -9.28 0.66 1.45
C HIS A 20 -10.48 0.47 2.38
N MET A 21 -10.25 0.09 3.65
CA MET A 21 -11.34 -0.04 4.62
C MET A 21 -12.04 1.29 4.89
N THR A 22 -11.27 2.38 5.03
CA THR A 22 -11.83 3.73 5.22
C THR A 22 -12.57 4.20 3.96
N ALA A 23 -12.06 3.87 2.76
CA ALA A 23 -12.75 4.18 1.51
C ALA A 23 -14.12 3.48 1.44
N ALA A 24 -14.18 2.20 1.79
CA ALA A 24 -15.45 1.46 1.86
C ALA A 24 -16.41 2.09 2.88
N ALA A 25 -15.92 2.44 4.07
CA ALA A 25 -16.73 3.10 5.10
C ALA A 25 -17.24 4.49 4.67
N SER A 26 -16.47 5.27 3.90
CA SER A 26 -16.92 6.54 3.33
C SER A 26 -17.94 6.32 2.21
N HIS A 27 -17.74 5.31 1.37
CA HIS A 27 -18.67 4.94 0.32
C HIS A 27 -20.04 4.53 0.90
N ASP A 28 -20.05 3.75 1.98
CA ASP A 28 -21.27 3.33 2.70
C ASP A 28 -22.02 4.51 3.33
N LYS A 29 -21.33 5.62 3.60
CA LYS A 29 -21.91 6.89 4.09
C LYS A 29 -22.30 7.85 2.96
N SER A 30 -22.26 7.39 1.71
CA SER A 30 -22.49 8.22 0.50
C SER A 30 -21.50 9.37 0.32
N ASP A 31 -20.36 9.34 1.00
CA ASP A 31 -19.24 10.26 0.77
C ASP A 31 -18.31 9.68 -0.31
N HIS A 32 -18.80 9.70 -1.54
CA HIS A 32 -18.13 9.07 -2.67
C HIS A 32 -16.84 9.79 -3.09
N LEU A 33 -16.73 11.10 -2.84
CA LEU A 33 -15.51 11.86 -3.13
C LEU A 33 -14.36 11.38 -2.25
N THR A 34 -14.58 11.36 -0.93
CA THR A 34 -13.58 10.85 0.02
C THR A 34 -13.28 9.38 -0.23
N ALA A 35 -14.29 8.56 -0.54
CA ALA A 35 -14.08 7.15 -0.89
C ALA A 35 -13.16 6.98 -2.11
N HIS A 36 -13.34 7.83 -3.14
CA HIS A 36 -12.51 7.80 -4.34
C HIS A 36 -11.06 8.20 -4.04
N GLU A 37 -10.85 9.31 -3.33
CA GLU A 37 -9.51 9.80 -2.95
C GLU A 37 -8.76 8.77 -2.09
N LEU A 38 -9.42 8.16 -1.11
CA LEU A 38 -8.84 7.11 -0.28
C LEU A 38 -8.51 5.85 -1.09
N SER A 39 -9.35 5.50 -2.08
CA SER A 39 -9.06 4.37 -2.99
C SER A 39 -7.84 4.64 -3.86
N GLN A 40 -7.67 5.87 -4.36
CA GLN A 40 -6.45 6.27 -5.07
C GLN A 40 -5.23 6.17 -4.16
N LYS A 41 -5.34 6.68 -2.92
CA LYS A 41 -4.24 6.60 -1.93
C LYS A 41 -3.84 5.16 -1.63
N ALA A 42 -4.82 4.28 -1.44
CA ALA A 42 -4.57 2.86 -1.21
C ALA A 42 -3.84 2.19 -2.39
N HIS A 43 -4.21 2.58 -3.62
CA HIS A 43 -3.54 2.10 -4.83
C HIS A 43 -2.08 2.58 -4.92
N GLU A 44 -1.81 3.86 -4.67
CA GLU A 44 -0.45 4.42 -4.64
C GLU A 44 0.45 3.68 -3.64
N LEU A 45 -0.03 3.47 -2.41
CA LEU A 45 0.70 2.76 -1.36
C LEU A 45 1.00 1.31 -1.78
N SER A 46 0.04 0.64 -2.41
CA SER A 46 0.23 -0.71 -2.95
C SER A 46 1.27 -0.75 -4.08
N MET A 47 1.31 0.28 -4.93
CA MET A 47 2.32 0.40 -6.00
C MET A 47 3.72 0.67 -5.46
N GLU A 48 3.85 1.48 -4.40
CA GLU A 48 5.14 1.67 -3.73
C GLU A 48 5.62 0.37 -3.07
N ALA A 49 4.73 -0.33 -2.35
CA ALA A 49 5.04 -1.63 -1.73
C ALA A 49 5.52 -2.64 -2.78
N LEU A 50 4.80 -2.74 -3.90
CA LEU A 50 5.17 -3.63 -5.01
C LEU A 50 6.52 -3.26 -5.62
N ARG A 51 6.80 -1.97 -5.83
CA ARG A 51 8.08 -1.51 -6.37
C ARG A 51 9.23 -1.90 -5.45
N LEU A 52 9.09 -1.68 -4.15
CA LEU A 52 10.10 -2.06 -3.15
C LEU A 52 10.31 -3.58 -3.08
N ALA A 53 9.22 -4.35 -3.11
CA ALA A 53 9.29 -5.81 -3.12
C ALA A 53 10.03 -6.34 -4.37
N LYS A 54 9.77 -5.75 -5.55
CA LYS A 54 10.47 -6.09 -6.79
C LYS A 54 11.97 -5.77 -6.69
N GLU A 55 12.32 -4.60 -6.16
CA GLU A 55 13.73 -4.21 -5.97
C GLU A 55 14.45 -5.17 -5.00
N GLN A 56 13.82 -5.49 -3.87
CA GLN A 56 14.39 -6.44 -2.90
C GLN A 56 14.55 -7.84 -3.50
N ALA A 57 13.58 -8.31 -4.30
CA ALA A 57 13.68 -9.60 -4.99
C ALA A 57 14.79 -9.61 -6.04
N LYS A 58 15.02 -8.50 -6.74
CA LYS A 58 16.14 -8.35 -7.68
C LYS A 58 17.47 -8.42 -6.95
N GLN A 59 17.64 -7.65 -5.88
CA GLN A 59 18.86 -7.64 -5.06
C GLN A 59 19.18 -9.04 -4.49
N ALA A 60 18.16 -9.77 -4.03
CA ALA A 60 18.32 -11.13 -3.53
C ALA A 60 18.73 -12.15 -4.60
N ARG A 61 18.50 -11.88 -5.89
CA ARG A 61 18.95 -12.73 -7.01
C ARG A 61 20.35 -12.38 -7.50
N GLU A 62 20.79 -11.15 -7.24
CA GLU A 62 22.09 -10.61 -7.63
C GLU A 62 23.16 -10.72 -6.51
N SER A 63 22.78 -11.28 -5.36
CA SER A 63 23.67 -11.58 -4.22
C SER A 63 24.04 -13.05 -4.17
#